data_AF-A0AAV0YVX9-F1
#
_entry.id   AF-A0AAV0YVX9-F1
#
_cell.length_a   1.000
_cell.length_b   1.000
_cell.length_c   1.000
_cell.angle_alpha   90.00
_cell.angle_beta   90.00
_cell.angle_gamma   90.00
#
_symmetry.space_group_name_H-M   'P 1'
#
loop_
_entity.id
_entity.type
_entity.pdbx_description
1 polymer ?
#
loop_
_entity_poly.entity_id
_entity_poly.type
_entity_poly.pdbx_seq_one_letter_code
_entity_poly.pdbx_strand_id
1 'polypeptide(L)'
;MMVTSCVNVLQSFFNFPMLEMKTLNPIPNFNSTLSLKCHCSTTSPNEFTVSYLVTNLGFSFETATRASKLVRFKASQNPDSVIAILTDFGFSDSQINNLVRQAPNILTCDPHKRILPKFQFLLSKGASNSDVVEIVCRSPRILYASLDNCIIPTFELVRRFLPSNQKVFQSRCFFGYHNFVSNVKLLLDHGVTDSNIRYLLLKTPSIFLIRDMRSALDMVKNMGFNDPSKVNFCIALLVKRAMPKSKWDAKVIVFKTWGWSDEMVLEAFRKRPLFMLTSAEKIDNIMRFWVNELGWNSSALVKRADIFSYSLENRIIPRACVVSYLISQGLIKNNVELSTPFGVKEEVFLEKYVQSFKEERHNLLKLYQEKMDGKKIKENGEASVSY
;
A
#
# COMPACT_ATOMS: atom_id res chain seq x y z
N MET A 1 11.67 28.52 -39.76
CA MET A 1 10.58 29.23 -39.06
C MET A 1 9.77 28.22 -38.23
N MET A 2 10.41 27.57 -37.24
CA MET A 2 9.79 26.60 -36.32
C MET A 2 10.71 26.39 -35.10
N VAL A 3 11.05 27.47 -34.39
CA VAL A 3 11.75 27.40 -33.08
C VAL A 3 11.27 28.56 -32.20
N THR A 4 9.96 28.61 -31.91
CA THR A 4 9.42 29.50 -30.86
C THR A 4 7.97 29.09 -30.52
N SER A 5 7.79 28.06 -29.69
CA SER A 5 6.50 27.79 -29.03
C SER A 5 6.62 26.87 -27.82
N CYS A 6 7.48 27.21 -26.87
CA CYS A 6 7.51 26.56 -25.53
C CYS A 6 7.50 27.59 -24.39
N VAL A 7 6.88 28.75 -24.60
CA VAL A 7 6.70 29.77 -23.57
C VAL A 7 5.22 30.13 -23.55
N ASN A 8 4.60 29.97 -22.38
CA ASN A 8 3.23 30.35 -22.01
C ASN A 8 2.10 29.35 -22.31
N VAL A 9 1.82 28.45 -21.36
CA VAL A 9 0.45 28.20 -20.84
C VAL A 9 0.61 27.57 -19.44
N LEU A 10 -0.10 28.09 -18.42
CA LEU A 10 -0.75 27.39 -17.29
C LEU A 10 -0.75 28.26 -16.03
N GLN A 11 -1.84 29.03 -15.87
CA GLN A 11 -2.23 29.64 -14.61
C GLN A 11 -3.76 29.64 -14.57
N SER A 12 -4.37 28.75 -13.79
CA SER A 12 -5.67 28.90 -13.12
C SER A 12 -6.19 27.56 -12.59
N PHE A 13 -7.05 27.68 -11.56
CA PHE A 13 -7.89 26.65 -10.92
C PHE A 13 -7.38 26.03 -9.61
N PHE A 14 -7.34 26.86 -8.57
CA PHE A 14 -7.83 26.46 -7.25
C PHE A 14 -8.84 27.51 -6.75
N ASN A 15 -10.06 27.07 -6.42
CA ASN A 15 -10.93 27.68 -5.41
C ASN A 15 -12.16 26.79 -5.20
N PHE A 16 -12.24 26.10 -4.06
CA PHE A 16 -13.51 25.74 -3.43
C PHE A 16 -13.36 25.85 -1.90
N PRO A 17 -14.32 26.47 -1.21
CA PRO A 17 -14.22 26.81 0.21
C PRO A 17 -14.56 25.63 1.13
N MET A 18 -13.90 25.65 2.28
CA MET A 18 -14.16 24.84 3.46
C MET A 18 -15.50 25.27 4.09
N LEU A 19 -16.45 24.35 4.21
CA LEU A 19 -17.71 24.58 4.93
C LEU A 19 -17.52 24.26 6.41
N GLU A 20 -17.41 25.31 7.21
CA GLU A 20 -17.60 25.28 8.66
C GLU A 20 -19.08 25.04 8.99
N MET A 21 -19.37 24.08 9.87
CA MET A 21 -20.68 23.98 10.53
C MET A 21 -20.57 24.48 11.97
N LYS A 22 -21.35 25.53 12.22
CA LYS A 22 -21.48 26.28 13.46
C LYS A 22 -22.04 25.43 14.61
N THR A 23 -21.57 25.81 15.78
CA THR A 23 -21.96 25.41 17.13
C THR A 23 -23.43 25.73 17.44
N LEU A 24 -24.09 24.84 18.18
CA LEU A 24 -25.31 25.12 18.94
C LEU A 24 -25.03 24.83 20.41
N ASN A 25 -25.23 25.85 21.25
CA ASN A 25 -25.08 25.83 22.70
C ASN A 25 -26.46 25.63 23.40
N PRO A 26 -26.46 25.36 24.72
CA PRO A 26 -27.33 24.37 25.37
C PRO A 26 -28.54 24.97 26.12
N ILE A 27 -29.46 24.11 26.56
CA ILE A 27 -30.53 24.42 27.52
C ILE A 27 -30.83 23.15 28.36
N PRO A 28 -31.39 23.24 29.59
CA PRO A 28 -30.74 23.58 30.84
C PRO A 28 -30.80 22.44 31.88
N ASN A 29 -30.04 22.62 32.95
CA ASN A 29 -29.99 21.80 34.17
C ASN A 29 -31.37 21.53 34.80
N PHE A 30 -31.57 20.28 35.23
CA PHE A 30 -32.42 19.95 36.36
C PHE A 30 -31.57 19.34 37.48
N ASN A 31 -31.58 20.00 38.63
CA ASN A 31 -30.97 19.54 39.87
C ASN A 31 -31.79 18.38 40.46
N SER A 32 -31.13 17.36 40.99
CA SER A 32 -31.50 16.84 42.31
C SER A 32 -30.28 16.18 42.97
N THR A 33 -29.96 16.68 44.16
CA THR A 33 -29.02 16.12 45.13
C THR A 33 -29.79 15.19 46.06
N LEU A 34 -29.27 14.00 46.36
CA LEU A 34 -29.19 13.45 47.73
C LEU A 34 -28.58 12.03 47.80
N SER A 35 -27.61 11.93 48.72
CA SER A 35 -27.41 10.83 49.67
C SER A 35 -26.73 9.51 49.24
N LEU A 36 -25.58 9.29 49.88
CA LEU A 36 -24.85 8.03 50.08
C LEU A 36 -25.74 6.89 50.61
N LYS A 37 -25.52 5.67 50.10
CA LYS A 37 -25.40 4.42 50.88
C LYS A 37 -24.93 3.25 49.98
N CYS A 38 -23.89 2.57 50.44
CA CYS A 38 -23.32 1.37 49.84
C CYS A 38 -24.33 0.22 49.86
N HIS A 39 -24.69 -0.31 48.69
CA HIS A 39 -25.33 -1.62 48.54
C HIS A 39 -24.77 -2.30 47.28
N CYS A 40 -24.50 -3.60 47.37
CA CYS A 40 -24.11 -4.45 46.24
C CYS A 40 -25.22 -4.41 45.17
N SER A 41 -25.12 -3.48 44.22
CA SER A 41 -26.05 -3.40 43.12
C SER A 41 -25.66 -4.43 42.08
N THR A 42 -26.57 -5.35 41.76
CA THR A 42 -26.56 -6.12 40.51
C THR A 42 -26.62 -5.15 39.35
N THR A 43 -25.47 -4.56 39.02
CA THR A 43 -25.32 -3.65 37.89
C THR A 43 -25.63 -4.47 36.65
N SER A 44 -26.40 -3.89 35.72
CA SER A 44 -26.57 -4.55 34.43
C SER A 44 -25.18 -4.88 33.87
N PRO A 45 -24.95 -6.05 33.25
CA PRO A 45 -23.61 -6.43 32.75
C PRO A 45 -22.97 -5.34 31.87
N ASN A 46 -23.80 -4.50 31.25
CA ASN A 46 -23.37 -3.33 30.48
C ASN A 46 -22.76 -2.24 31.37
N GLU A 47 -23.39 -1.87 32.48
CA GLU A 47 -22.89 -0.83 33.38
C GLU A 47 -21.57 -1.24 34.04
N PHE A 48 -21.45 -2.49 34.51
CA PHE A 48 -20.18 -3.00 35.06
C PHE A 48 -19.07 -2.98 33.99
N THR A 49 -19.35 -3.50 32.80
CA THR A 49 -18.38 -3.51 31.69
C THR A 49 -17.94 -2.09 31.33
N VAL A 50 -18.87 -1.14 31.22
CA VAL A 50 -18.54 0.26 30.90
C VAL A 50 -17.67 0.87 32.00
N SER A 51 -18.06 0.71 33.26
CA SER A 51 -17.27 1.21 34.39
C SER A 51 -15.86 0.64 34.39
N TYR A 52 -15.72 -0.67 34.19
CA TYR A 52 -14.41 -1.33 34.14
C TYR A 52 -13.54 -0.77 33.01
N LEU A 53 -14.08 -0.65 31.80
CA LEU A 53 -13.32 -0.13 30.65
C LEU A 53 -12.89 1.33 30.84
N VAL A 54 -13.71 2.16 31.50
CA VAL A 54 -13.36 3.56 31.79
C VAL A 54 -12.29 3.63 32.88
N THR A 55 -12.52 2.97 34.01
CA THR A 55 -11.67 3.11 35.20
C THR A 55 -10.33 2.38 35.05
N ASN A 56 -10.33 1.17 34.49
CA ASN A 56 -9.15 0.30 34.49
C ASN A 56 -8.36 0.37 33.18
N LEU A 57 -9.02 0.67 32.05
CA LEU A 57 -8.39 0.76 30.73
C LEU A 57 -8.35 2.19 30.17
N GLY A 58 -8.83 3.19 30.93
CA GLY A 58 -8.75 4.60 30.54
C GLY A 58 -9.54 4.94 29.27
N PHE A 59 -10.61 4.18 28.96
CA PHE A 59 -11.43 4.48 27.79
C PHE A 59 -12.32 5.68 28.07
N SER A 60 -12.62 6.48 27.03
CA SER A 60 -13.70 7.45 27.13
C SER A 60 -15.03 6.71 27.37
N PHE A 61 -15.95 7.35 28.09
CA PHE A 61 -17.29 6.79 28.34
C PHE A 61 -17.99 6.35 27.03
N GLU A 62 -17.86 7.13 25.96
CA GLU A 62 -18.39 6.81 24.65
C GLU A 62 -17.75 5.53 24.05
N THR A 63 -16.42 5.42 24.11
CA THR A 63 -15.70 4.23 23.61
C THR A 63 -16.06 2.99 24.41
N ALA A 64 -16.12 3.10 25.74
CA ALA A 64 -16.52 2.03 26.64
C ALA A 64 -17.97 1.57 26.37
N THR A 65 -18.89 2.51 26.14
CA THR A 65 -20.29 2.21 25.79
C THR A 65 -20.42 1.53 24.43
N ARG A 66 -19.58 1.88 23.45
CA ARG A 66 -19.52 1.15 22.17
C ARG A 66 -18.96 -0.26 22.35
N ALA A 67 -17.90 -0.42 23.13
CA ALA A 67 -17.26 -1.71 23.38
C ALA A 67 -18.18 -2.66 24.18
N SER A 68 -18.98 -2.15 25.12
CA SER A 68 -19.92 -2.97 25.91
C SER A 68 -21.08 -3.57 25.09
N LYS A 69 -21.30 -3.07 23.86
CA LYS A 69 -22.19 -3.71 22.88
C LYS A 69 -21.59 -4.98 22.28
N LEU A 70 -20.26 -5.09 22.27
CA LEU A 70 -19.53 -6.22 21.68
C LEU A 70 -19.10 -7.25 22.73
N VAL A 71 -18.68 -6.79 23.91
CA VAL A 71 -18.25 -7.63 25.04
C VAL A 71 -19.05 -7.30 26.29
N ARG A 72 -19.41 -8.32 27.09
CA ARG A 72 -20.10 -8.14 28.37
C ARG A 72 -19.54 -9.10 29.40
N PHE A 73 -19.26 -8.58 30.60
CA PHE A 73 -18.88 -9.38 31.76
C PHE A 73 -19.41 -8.74 33.05
N LYS A 74 -19.54 -9.55 34.10
CA LYS A 74 -20.07 -9.14 35.41
C LYS A 74 -19.01 -9.08 36.50
N ALA A 75 -17.80 -9.57 36.22
CA ALA A 75 -16.70 -9.66 37.17
C ALA A 75 -15.39 -9.32 36.46
N SER A 76 -14.43 -8.81 37.23
CA SER A 76 -13.12 -8.40 36.70
C SER A 76 -12.14 -9.55 36.50
N GLN A 77 -12.41 -10.74 37.06
CA GLN A 77 -11.51 -11.90 37.06
C GLN A 77 -10.91 -12.24 35.68
N ASN A 78 -11.75 -12.41 34.66
CA ASN A 78 -11.28 -12.73 33.30
C ASN A 78 -10.54 -11.54 32.65
N PRO A 79 -11.11 -10.31 32.64
CA PRO A 79 -10.39 -9.13 32.16
C PRO A 79 -9.02 -8.92 32.84
N ASP A 80 -8.96 -9.01 34.16
CA ASP A 80 -7.73 -8.84 34.95
C ASP A 80 -6.70 -9.92 34.62
N SER A 81 -7.14 -11.18 34.48
CA SER A 81 -6.26 -12.29 34.08
C SER A 81 -5.72 -12.12 32.65
N VAL A 82 -6.53 -11.63 31.72
CA VAL A 82 -6.11 -11.30 30.35
C VAL A 82 -5.07 -10.18 30.37
N ILE A 83 -5.34 -9.10 31.11
CA ILE A 83 -4.42 -7.96 31.23
C ILE A 83 -3.10 -8.41 31.87
N ALA A 84 -3.14 -9.19 32.94
CA ALA A 84 -1.94 -9.70 33.60
C ALA A 84 -1.05 -10.50 32.64
N ILE A 85 -1.63 -11.45 31.88
CA ILE A 85 -0.87 -12.20 30.86
C ILE A 85 -0.29 -11.29 29.79
N LEU A 86 -1.02 -10.27 29.33
CA LEU A 86 -0.48 -9.33 28.34
C LEU A 86 0.69 -8.53 28.95
N THR A 87 0.56 -8.04 30.18
CA THR A 87 1.61 -7.30 30.88
C THR A 87 2.85 -8.17 31.12
N ASP A 88 2.68 -9.43 31.52
CA ASP A 88 3.77 -10.39 31.73
C ASP A 88 4.59 -10.65 30.45
N PHE A 89 3.93 -10.57 29.29
CA PHE A 89 4.57 -10.67 27.98
C PHE A 89 5.15 -9.32 27.47
N GLY A 90 5.05 -8.26 28.26
CA GLY A 90 5.65 -6.95 27.98
C GLY A 90 4.79 -6.01 27.13
N PHE A 91 3.48 -6.20 27.07
CA PHE A 91 2.59 -5.22 26.44
C PHE A 91 2.48 -3.98 27.32
N SER A 92 2.57 -2.79 26.73
CA SER A 92 2.29 -1.53 27.43
C SER A 92 0.79 -1.31 27.60
N ASP A 93 0.39 -0.49 28.57
CA ASP A 93 -1.02 -0.11 28.78
C ASP A 93 -1.66 0.45 27.49
N SER A 94 -0.92 1.29 26.75
CA SER A 94 -1.39 1.83 25.47
C SER A 94 -1.62 0.74 24.40
N GLN A 95 -0.77 -0.29 24.35
CA GLN A 95 -0.93 -1.43 23.45
C GLN A 95 -2.11 -2.31 23.87
N ILE A 96 -2.26 -2.59 25.16
CA ILE A 96 -3.40 -3.33 25.71
C ILE A 96 -4.71 -2.60 25.40
N ASN A 97 -4.75 -1.29 25.63
CA ASN A 97 -5.91 -0.45 25.34
C ASN A 97 -6.28 -0.48 23.86
N ASN A 98 -5.30 -0.34 22.96
CA ASN A 98 -5.55 -0.43 21.53
C ASN A 98 -6.02 -1.83 21.12
N LEU A 99 -5.42 -2.89 21.67
CA LEU A 99 -5.81 -4.27 21.42
C LEU A 99 -7.27 -4.52 21.84
N VAL A 100 -7.66 -4.07 23.03
CA VAL A 100 -9.04 -4.19 23.53
C VAL A 100 -10.02 -3.38 22.67
N ARG A 101 -9.64 -2.19 22.17
CA ARG A 101 -10.49 -1.44 21.22
C ARG A 101 -10.76 -2.23 19.94
N GLN A 102 -9.75 -2.93 19.42
CA GLN A 102 -9.88 -3.72 18.19
C GLN A 102 -10.56 -5.08 18.41
N ALA A 103 -10.42 -5.63 19.61
CA ALA A 103 -10.74 -7.01 19.92
C ALA A 103 -11.34 -7.14 21.35
N PRO A 104 -12.48 -6.50 21.67
CA PRO A 104 -12.97 -6.42 23.05
C PRO A 104 -13.33 -7.78 23.65
N ASN A 105 -13.72 -8.74 22.81
CA ASN A 105 -14.07 -10.12 23.21
C ASN A 105 -12.88 -10.90 23.81
N ILE A 106 -11.66 -10.38 23.75
CA ILE A 106 -10.55 -11.03 24.44
C ILE A 106 -10.71 -10.98 25.95
N LEU A 107 -11.43 -9.99 26.50
CA LEU A 107 -11.60 -9.80 27.94
C LEU A 107 -12.49 -10.87 28.60
N THR A 108 -13.30 -11.59 27.82
CA THR A 108 -14.19 -12.64 28.35
C THR A 108 -13.65 -14.04 28.17
N CYS A 109 -12.52 -14.21 27.46
CA CYS A 109 -11.96 -15.53 27.23
C CYS A 109 -11.20 -16.07 28.44
N ASP A 110 -11.00 -17.38 28.49
CA ASP A 110 -9.99 -18.01 29.34
C ASP A 110 -8.61 -17.76 28.68
N PRO A 111 -7.75 -16.91 29.27
CA PRO A 111 -6.49 -16.54 28.63
C PRO A 111 -5.46 -17.67 28.66
N HIS A 112 -5.52 -18.59 29.64
CA HIS A 112 -4.64 -19.75 29.72
C HIS A 112 -4.94 -20.79 28.64
N LYS A 113 -6.20 -20.86 28.17
CA LYS A 113 -6.58 -21.73 27.05
C LYS A 113 -6.51 -21.02 25.69
N ARG A 114 -6.85 -19.73 25.64
CA ARG A 114 -7.01 -19.02 24.35
C ARG A 114 -5.79 -18.20 23.93
N ILE A 115 -5.09 -17.56 24.86
CA ILE A 115 -4.02 -16.61 24.52
C ILE A 115 -2.65 -17.27 24.73
N LEU A 116 -2.40 -17.76 25.95
CA LEU A 116 -1.09 -18.26 26.38
C LEU A 116 -0.51 -19.34 25.45
N PRO A 117 -1.27 -20.35 24.97
CA PRO A 117 -0.71 -21.39 24.09
C PRO A 117 -0.20 -20.84 22.76
N LYS A 118 -0.82 -19.75 22.26
CA LYS A 118 -0.40 -19.10 21.01
C LYS A 118 0.92 -18.35 21.19
N PHE A 119 1.09 -17.69 22.34
CA PHE A 119 2.33 -16.99 22.65
C PHE A 119 3.47 -17.98 22.89
N GLN A 120 3.21 -19.04 23.67
CA GLN A 120 4.17 -20.12 23.89
C GLN A 120 4.60 -20.79 22.59
N PHE A 121 3.67 -21.02 21.64
CA PHE A 121 4.02 -21.51 20.32
C PHE A 121 5.01 -20.57 19.60
N LEU A 122 4.74 -19.26 19.55
CA LEU A 122 5.64 -18.30 18.92
C LEU A 122 7.02 -18.29 19.57
N LEU A 123 7.08 -18.27 20.91
CA LEU A 123 8.34 -18.37 21.68
C LEU A 123 9.09 -19.67 21.37
N SER A 124 8.40 -20.81 21.29
CA SER A 124 9.00 -22.11 20.94
C SER A 124 9.62 -22.12 19.54
N LYS A 125 9.18 -21.23 18.66
CA LYS A 125 9.75 -21.01 17.32
C LYS A 125 10.85 -19.93 17.31
N GLY A 126 11.25 -19.43 18.46
CA GLY A 126 12.34 -18.47 18.63
C GLY A 126 11.92 -17.00 18.54
N ALA A 127 10.62 -16.68 18.67
CA ALA A 127 10.19 -15.29 18.83
C ALA A 127 10.64 -14.76 20.20
N SER A 128 10.98 -13.47 20.28
CA SER A 128 11.09 -12.75 21.55
C SER A 128 9.71 -12.31 22.04
N ASN A 129 9.60 -11.90 23.31
CA ASN A 129 8.39 -11.25 23.83
C ASN A 129 8.01 -10.01 22.99
N SER A 130 9.01 -9.23 22.55
CA SER A 130 8.78 -8.08 21.67
C SER A 130 8.19 -8.48 20.31
N ASP A 131 8.67 -9.57 19.69
CA ASP A 131 8.08 -10.09 18.46
C ASP A 131 6.62 -10.51 18.67
N VAL A 132 6.30 -11.16 19.81
CA VAL A 132 4.93 -11.55 20.16
C VAL A 132 4.03 -10.33 20.29
N VAL A 133 4.45 -9.31 21.05
CA VAL A 133 3.74 -8.03 21.21
C VAL A 133 3.44 -7.42 19.84
N GLU A 134 4.46 -7.34 18.98
CA GLU A 134 4.35 -6.71 17.68
C GLU A 134 3.43 -7.47 16.71
N ILE A 135 3.49 -8.81 16.70
CA ILE A 135 2.61 -9.67 15.91
C ILE A 135 1.14 -9.46 16.34
N VAL A 136 0.87 -9.50 17.64
CA VAL A 136 -0.48 -9.40 18.19
C VAL A 136 -1.07 -8.00 17.98
N CYS A 137 -0.30 -6.94 18.25
CA CYS A 137 -0.75 -5.56 18.06
C CYS A 137 -1.06 -5.25 16.60
N ARG A 138 -0.30 -5.82 15.67
CA ARG A 138 -0.53 -5.61 14.23
C ARG A 138 -1.66 -6.48 13.68
N SER A 139 -1.88 -7.65 14.26
CA SER A 139 -2.97 -8.55 13.85
C SER A 139 -3.60 -9.26 15.04
N PRO A 140 -4.54 -8.59 15.76
CA PRO A 140 -5.26 -9.20 16.88
C PRO A 140 -6.04 -10.46 16.51
N ARG A 141 -6.28 -10.66 15.20
CA ARG A 141 -6.94 -11.84 14.63
C ARG A 141 -6.26 -13.15 15.06
N ILE A 142 -4.94 -13.14 15.30
CA ILE A 142 -4.22 -14.32 15.80
C ILE A 142 -4.84 -14.89 17.08
N LEU A 143 -5.37 -14.03 17.96
CA LEU A 143 -5.95 -14.46 19.24
C LEU A 143 -7.25 -15.28 19.06
N TYR A 144 -7.96 -15.07 17.95
CA TYR A 144 -9.20 -15.75 17.62
C TYR A 144 -9.01 -17.02 16.80
N ALA A 145 -7.84 -17.19 16.20
CA ALA A 145 -7.57 -18.32 15.34
C ALA A 145 -7.34 -19.61 16.15
N SER A 146 -7.67 -20.74 15.55
CA SER A 146 -7.25 -22.04 16.07
C SER A 146 -5.72 -22.15 16.00
N LEU A 147 -5.11 -22.58 17.10
CA LEU A 147 -3.68 -22.85 17.14
C LEU A 147 -3.34 -23.98 16.16
N ASP A 148 -3.99 -25.12 16.31
CA ASP A 148 -3.68 -26.35 15.58
C ASP A 148 -4.14 -26.31 14.11
N ASN A 149 -5.30 -25.71 13.83
CA ASN A 149 -5.88 -25.73 12.49
C ASN A 149 -5.54 -24.51 11.64
N CYS A 150 -4.94 -23.46 12.23
CA CYS A 150 -4.64 -22.23 11.49
C CYS A 150 -3.23 -21.70 11.74
N ILE A 151 -2.85 -21.43 12.99
CA ILE A 151 -1.55 -20.78 13.28
C ILE A 151 -0.38 -21.70 12.94
N ILE A 152 -0.38 -22.94 13.45
CA ILE A 152 0.69 -23.92 13.22
C ILE A 152 0.84 -24.23 11.72
N PRO A 153 -0.23 -24.65 10.99
CA PRO A 153 -0.10 -24.97 9.57
C PRO A 153 0.35 -23.78 8.72
N THR A 154 -0.09 -22.57 9.07
CA THR A 154 0.34 -21.35 8.38
C THR A 154 1.82 -21.08 8.61
N PHE A 155 2.28 -21.18 9.86
CA PHE A 155 3.69 -20.97 10.20
C PHE A 155 4.59 -21.96 9.44
N GLU A 156 4.28 -23.25 9.51
CA GLU A 156 5.07 -24.31 8.87
C GLU A 156 5.09 -24.14 7.34
N LEU A 157 3.96 -23.77 6.73
CA LEU A 157 3.91 -23.49 5.30
C LEU A 157 4.79 -22.30 4.90
N VAL A 158 4.71 -21.17 5.62
CA VAL A 158 5.51 -19.98 5.30
C VAL A 158 7.00 -20.23 5.51
N ARG A 159 7.36 -21.02 6.53
CA ARG A 159 8.75 -21.35 6.84
C ARG A 159 9.46 -22.07 5.68
N ARG A 160 8.73 -22.81 4.83
CA ARG A 160 9.28 -23.44 3.62
C ARG A 160 9.83 -22.43 2.61
N PHE A 161 9.26 -21.23 2.54
CA PHE A 161 9.62 -20.21 1.55
C PHE A 161 10.56 -19.14 2.08
N LEU A 162 10.70 -19.02 3.41
CA LEU A 162 11.52 -18.01 4.07
C LEU A 162 12.77 -18.63 4.69
N PRO A 163 13.92 -17.93 4.77
CA PRO A 163 15.18 -18.53 5.19
C PRO A 163 15.24 -18.81 6.71
N SER A 164 14.43 -18.13 7.52
CA SER A 164 14.45 -18.24 8.97
C SER A 164 13.08 -17.96 9.60
N ASN A 165 12.89 -18.42 10.85
CA ASN A 165 11.69 -18.13 11.64
C ASN A 165 11.53 -16.62 11.86
N GLN A 166 12.65 -15.89 12.06
CA GLN A 166 12.62 -14.43 12.19
C GLN A 166 12.00 -13.74 10.97
N LYS A 167 12.26 -14.26 9.76
CA LYS A 167 11.62 -13.73 8.55
C LYS A 167 10.13 -14.01 8.50
N VAL A 168 9.65 -15.09 9.12
CA VAL A 168 8.21 -15.37 9.27
C VAL A 168 7.57 -14.34 10.20
N PHE A 169 8.18 -14.04 11.34
CA PHE A 169 7.67 -13.02 12.28
C PHE A 169 7.66 -11.60 11.67
N GLN A 170 8.64 -11.30 10.81
CA GLN A 170 8.68 -10.05 10.04
C GLN A 170 7.69 -10.00 8.86
N SER A 171 7.37 -11.15 8.27
CA SER A 171 6.34 -11.28 7.21
C SER A 171 4.97 -11.28 7.88
N ARG A 172 4.54 -10.09 8.27
CA ARG A 172 3.32 -9.90 9.05
C ARG A 172 2.10 -10.01 8.13
N CYS A 173 0.92 -10.22 8.73
CA CYS A 173 -0.43 -10.12 8.15
C CYS A 173 -1.18 -11.44 7.85
N PHE A 174 -0.59 -12.63 7.98
CA PHE A 174 -1.32 -13.89 7.67
C PHE A 174 -1.72 -14.74 8.88
N PHE A 175 -1.14 -14.50 10.06
CA PHE A 175 -1.51 -15.27 11.24
C PHE A 175 -2.99 -15.07 11.57
N GLY A 176 -3.72 -16.18 11.61
CA GLY A 176 -5.16 -16.21 11.91
C GLY A 176 -6.11 -16.07 10.72
N TYR A 177 -5.60 -16.16 9.49
CA TYR A 177 -6.42 -16.25 8.29
C TYR A 177 -6.51 -17.70 7.79
N HIS A 178 -7.71 -18.29 7.88
CA HIS A 178 -7.95 -19.68 7.48
C HIS A 178 -7.72 -19.93 5.98
N ASN A 179 -7.96 -18.93 5.13
CA ASN A 179 -7.83 -19.05 3.68
C ASN A 179 -6.38 -18.95 3.19
N PHE A 180 -5.43 -18.56 4.05
CA PHE A 180 -4.04 -18.37 3.63
C PHE A 180 -3.43 -19.65 3.08
N VAL A 181 -3.51 -20.75 3.85
CA VAL A 181 -2.92 -22.05 3.48
C VAL A 181 -3.54 -22.58 2.20
N SER A 182 -4.87 -22.51 2.07
CA SER A 182 -5.57 -22.96 0.87
C SER A 182 -5.21 -22.13 -0.36
N ASN A 183 -5.04 -20.81 -0.21
CA ASN A 183 -4.67 -19.93 -1.31
C ASN A 183 -3.22 -20.14 -1.77
N VAL A 184 -2.29 -20.35 -0.84
CA VAL A 184 -0.90 -20.72 -1.21
C VAL A 184 -0.88 -22.05 -1.96
N LYS A 185 -1.59 -23.07 -1.46
CA LYS A 185 -1.71 -24.37 -2.16
C LYS A 185 -2.30 -24.21 -3.55
N LEU A 186 -3.40 -23.47 -3.67
CA LEU A 186 -4.03 -23.20 -4.96
C LEU A 186 -3.08 -22.53 -5.96
N LEU A 187 -2.27 -21.57 -5.51
CA LEU A 187 -1.26 -20.93 -6.35
C LEU A 187 -0.19 -21.93 -6.83
N LEU A 188 0.30 -22.79 -5.94
CA LEU A 188 1.24 -23.86 -6.29
C LEU A 188 0.63 -24.84 -7.30
N ASP A 189 -0.62 -25.26 -7.08
CA ASP A 189 -1.37 -26.14 -7.98
C ASP A 189 -1.56 -25.53 -9.37
N HIS A 190 -1.59 -24.19 -9.46
CA HIS A 190 -1.66 -23.44 -10.71
C HIS A 190 -0.29 -23.20 -11.37
N GLY A 191 0.81 -23.72 -10.80
CA GLY A 191 2.14 -23.59 -11.37
C GLY A 191 2.93 -22.35 -10.94
N VAL A 192 2.47 -21.62 -9.92
CA VAL A 192 3.28 -20.56 -9.30
C VAL A 192 4.44 -21.20 -8.54
N THR A 193 5.67 -20.81 -8.87
CA THR A 193 6.87 -21.40 -8.27
C THR A 193 7.09 -20.96 -6.82
N ASP A 194 7.83 -21.76 -6.04
CA ASP A 194 8.25 -21.41 -4.67
C ASP A 194 8.95 -20.05 -4.60
N SER A 195 9.77 -19.73 -5.62
CA SER A 195 10.44 -18.42 -5.74
C SER A 195 9.45 -17.26 -5.88
N ASN A 196 8.37 -17.47 -6.62
CA ASN A 196 7.29 -16.49 -6.79
C ASN A 196 6.40 -16.40 -5.55
N ILE A 197 6.12 -17.51 -4.86
CA ILE A 197 5.44 -17.48 -3.56
C ILE A 197 6.26 -16.66 -2.56
N ARG A 198 7.58 -16.93 -2.49
CA ARG A 198 8.51 -16.13 -1.69
C ARG A 198 8.48 -14.66 -2.07
N TYR A 199 8.49 -14.33 -3.36
CA TYR A 199 8.37 -12.94 -3.83
C TYR A 199 7.08 -12.28 -3.31
N LEU A 200 5.94 -12.96 -3.43
CA LEU A 200 4.64 -12.46 -2.95
C LEU A 200 4.61 -12.29 -1.41
N LEU A 201 5.17 -13.23 -0.66
CA LEU A 201 5.29 -13.15 0.82
C LEU A 201 6.10 -11.94 1.28
N LEU A 202 7.16 -11.59 0.55
CA LEU A 202 8.03 -10.48 0.88
C LEU A 202 7.48 -9.13 0.41
N LYS A 203 6.73 -9.11 -0.70
CA LYS A 203 6.19 -7.87 -1.29
C LYS A 203 4.81 -7.50 -0.77
N THR A 204 3.87 -8.44 -0.77
CA THR A 204 2.47 -8.16 -0.42
C THR A 204 1.78 -9.43 0.08
N PRO A 205 2.06 -9.88 1.31
CA PRO A 205 1.47 -11.10 1.87
C PRO A 205 -0.05 -11.07 2.00
N SER A 206 -0.68 -9.88 1.95
CA SER A 206 -2.14 -9.75 1.91
C SER A 206 -2.77 -10.33 0.64
N ILE A 207 -2.00 -10.63 -0.41
CA ILE A 207 -2.51 -11.30 -1.61
C ILE A 207 -3.08 -12.68 -1.30
N PHE A 208 -2.46 -13.41 -0.36
CA PHE A 208 -2.92 -14.74 0.06
C PHE A 208 -4.22 -14.70 0.87
N LEU A 209 -4.72 -13.50 1.19
CA LEU A 209 -5.96 -13.31 1.96
C LEU A 209 -7.18 -13.03 1.07
N ILE A 210 -7.02 -13.07 -0.25
CA ILE A 210 -8.12 -12.92 -1.20
C ILE A 210 -9.18 -13.99 -0.90
N ARG A 211 -10.46 -13.58 -0.86
CA ARG A 211 -11.59 -14.48 -0.61
C ARG A 211 -11.79 -15.46 -1.75
N ASP A 212 -11.77 -14.95 -2.98
CA ASP A 212 -11.92 -15.75 -4.21
C ASP A 212 -10.64 -15.69 -5.04
N MET A 213 -9.67 -16.54 -4.68
CA MET A 213 -8.40 -16.62 -5.37
C MET A 213 -8.57 -17.21 -6.78
N ARG A 214 -9.54 -18.10 -7.03
CA ARG A 214 -9.77 -18.67 -8.38
C ARG A 214 -10.16 -17.59 -9.37
N SER A 215 -11.16 -16.77 -9.02
CA SER A 215 -11.57 -15.64 -9.88
C SER A 215 -10.41 -14.69 -10.16
N ALA A 216 -9.55 -14.41 -9.18
CA ALA A 216 -8.37 -13.59 -9.38
C ALA A 216 -7.35 -14.23 -10.35
N LEU A 217 -7.16 -15.55 -10.28
CA LEU A 217 -6.28 -16.29 -11.20
C LEU A 217 -6.85 -16.33 -12.62
N ASP A 218 -8.14 -16.62 -12.77
CA ASP A 218 -8.82 -16.65 -14.06
C ASP A 218 -8.80 -15.27 -14.71
N MET A 219 -9.02 -14.21 -13.94
CA MET A 219 -8.89 -12.84 -14.41
C MET A 219 -7.51 -12.55 -15.00
N VAL A 220 -6.44 -12.92 -14.29
CA VAL A 220 -5.06 -12.69 -14.76
C VAL A 220 -4.74 -13.54 -15.99
N LYS A 221 -5.21 -14.79 -16.05
CA LYS A 221 -5.09 -15.65 -17.24
C LYS A 221 -5.82 -15.08 -18.45
N ASN A 222 -7.05 -14.59 -18.27
CA ASN A 222 -7.84 -13.95 -19.33
C ASN A 222 -7.20 -12.66 -19.87
N MET A 223 -6.31 -12.03 -19.09
CA MET A 223 -5.48 -10.91 -19.54
C MET A 223 -4.20 -11.35 -20.28
N GLY A 224 -4.07 -12.63 -20.59
CA GLY A 224 -2.98 -13.21 -21.38
C GLY A 224 -1.74 -13.60 -20.58
N PHE A 225 -1.82 -13.73 -19.26
CA PHE A 225 -0.74 -14.27 -18.43
C PHE A 225 -0.91 -15.79 -18.26
N ASN A 226 -0.51 -16.53 -19.29
CA ASN A 226 -0.73 -17.99 -19.37
C ASN A 226 0.34 -18.83 -18.66
N ASP A 227 1.46 -18.23 -18.24
CA ASP A 227 2.56 -18.92 -17.55
C ASP A 227 2.74 -18.39 -16.11
N PRO A 228 2.13 -19.06 -15.11
CA PRO A 228 2.23 -18.68 -13.69
C PRO A 228 3.63 -18.82 -13.09
N SER A 229 4.57 -19.47 -13.79
CA SER A 229 5.96 -19.57 -13.35
C SER A 229 6.72 -18.24 -13.52
N LYS A 230 6.25 -17.35 -14.40
CA LYS A 230 6.86 -16.04 -14.62
C LYS A 230 6.46 -15.05 -13.53
N VAL A 231 7.43 -14.28 -13.05
CA VAL A 231 7.18 -13.23 -12.04
C VAL A 231 6.13 -12.20 -12.49
N ASN A 232 6.01 -11.95 -13.79
CA ASN A 232 5.00 -11.04 -14.35
C ASN A 232 3.57 -11.49 -14.04
N PHE A 233 3.30 -12.81 -13.93
CA PHE A 233 2.00 -13.32 -13.47
C PHE A 233 1.69 -12.83 -12.06
N CYS A 234 2.65 -12.98 -11.14
CA CYS A 234 2.51 -12.52 -9.76
C CYS A 234 2.37 -11.00 -9.67
N ILE A 235 3.13 -10.23 -10.46
CA ILE A 235 3.01 -8.77 -10.51
C ILE A 235 1.63 -8.37 -11.03
N ALA A 236 1.10 -9.01 -12.07
CA ALA A 236 -0.23 -8.73 -12.59
C ALA A 236 -1.31 -8.99 -11.53
N LEU A 237 -1.21 -10.10 -10.80
CA LEU A 237 -2.10 -10.43 -9.69
C LEU A 237 -2.08 -9.35 -8.60
N LEU A 238 -0.90 -8.85 -8.23
CA LEU A 238 -0.74 -7.73 -7.28
C LEU A 238 -1.41 -6.45 -7.79
N VAL A 239 -1.18 -6.10 -9.06
CA VAL A 239 -1.77 -4.90 -9.66
C VAL A 239 -3.29 -5.00 -9.70
N LYS A 240 -3.84 -6.15 -10.10
CA LYS A 240 -5.30 -6.34 -10.14
C LYS A 240 -5.92 -6.32 -8.74
N ARG A 241 -5.22 -6.84 -7.73
CA ARG A 241 -5.67 -6.73 -6.34
C ARG A 241 -5.74 -5.28 -5.84
N ALA A 242 -4.79 -4.45 -6.26
CA ALA A 242 -4.70 -3.04 -5.88
C ALA A 242 -5.61 -2.11 -6.70
N MET A 243 -6.09 -2.58 -7.86
CA MET A 243 -6.82 -1.76 -8.83
C MET A 243 -8.25 -2.28 -9.03
N PRO A 244 -9.25 -1.68 -8.35
CA PRO A 244 -10.65 -1.93 -8.64
C PRO A 244 -10.98 -1.65 -10.11
N LYS A 245 -12.02 -2.30 -10.63
CA LYS A 245 -12.45 -2.18 -12.02
C LYS A 245 -12.64 -0.72 -12.47
N SER A 246 -13.30 0.10 -11.66
CA SER A 246 -13.51 1.52 -11.97
C SER A 246 -12.21 2.30 -12.19
N LYS A 247 -11.18 2.07 -11.36
CA LYS A 247 -9.87 2.72 -11.52
C LYS A 247 -9.10 2.19 -12.73
N TRP A 248 -9.28 0.91 -13.06
CA TRP A 248 -8.71 0.32 -14.27
C TRP A 248 -9.33 0.95 -15.51
N ASP A 249 -10.66 0.98 -15.59
CA ASP A 249 -11.42 1.47 -16.74
C ASP A 249 -11.14 2.96 -16.97
N ALA A 250 -11.05 3.78 -15.91
CA ALA A 250 -10.67 5.18 -16.02
C ALA A 250 -9.28 5.39 -16.66
N LYS A 251 -8.30 4.53 -16.36
CA LYS A 251 -6.97 4.60 -16.99
C LYS A 251 -6.99 4.13 -18.44
N VAL A 252 -7.77 3.09 -18.74
CA VAL A 252 -7.97 2.63 -20.12
C VAL A 252 -8.56 3.76 -20.96
N ILE A 253 -9.53 4.52 -20.43
CA ILE A 253 -10.10 5.69 -21.12
C ILE A 253 -9.02 6.73 -21.42
N VAL A 254 -8.15 7.05 -20.45
CA VAL A 254 -7.02 7.96 -20.71
C VAL A 254 -6.10 7.42 -21.81
N PHE A 255 -5.75 6.14 -21.83
CA PHE A 255 -4.96 5.60 -22.94
C PHE A 255 -5.67 5.71 -24.29
N LYS A 256 -7.00 5.51 -24.32
CA LYS A 256 -7.82 5.66 -25.53
C LYS A 256 -7.85 7.10 -26.05
N THR A 257 -7.87 8.11 -25.19
CA THR A 257 -7.77 9.52 -25.63
C THR A 257 -6.44 9.82 -26.32
N TRP A 258 -5.40 9.02 -26.05
CA TRP A 258 -4.08 9.11 -26.68
C TRP A 258 -3.87 8.08 -27.81
N GLY A 259 -4.96 7.49 -28.33
CA GLY A 259 -4.95 6.64 -29.52
C GLY A 259 -4.58 5.18 -29.28
N TRP A 260 -4.47 4.72 -28.03
CA TRP A 260 -4.26 3.30 -27.76
C TRP A 260 -5.56 2.50 -27.91
N SER A 261 -5.45 1.31 -28.51
CA SER A 261 -6.52 0.31 -28.47
C SER A 261 -6.52 -0.47 -27.15
N ASP A 262 -7.61 -1.20 -26.86
CA ASP A 262 -7.66 -2.11 -25.71
C ASP A 262 -6.52 -3.15 -25.76
N GLU A 263 -6.19 -3.65 -26.96
CA GLU A 263 -5.10 -4.60 -27.15
C GLU A 263 -3.73 -3.97 -26.86
N MET A 264 -3.49 -2.70 -27.24
CA MET A 264 -2.25 -2.00 -26.89
C MET A 264 -2.07 -1.87 -25.37
N VAL A 265 -3.15 -1.56 -24.65
CA VAL A 265 -3.12 -1.52 -23.18
C VAL A 265 -2.80 -2.90 -22.60
N LEU A 266 -3.43 -3.95 -23.11
CA LEU A 266 -3.18 -5.33 -22.67
C LEU A 266 -1.76 -5.79 -23.01
N GLU A 267 -1.24 -5.47 -24.18
CA GLU A 267 0.14 -5.77 -24.58
C GLU A 267 1.15 -5.10 -23.64
N ALA A 268 0.96 -3.79 -23.39
CA ALA A 268 1.78 -3.05 -22.44
C ALA A 268 1.70 -3.69 -21.04
N PHE A 269 0.49 -4.07 -20.61
CA PHE A 269 0.26 -4.65 -19.29
C PHE A 269 0.95 -6.01 -19.13
N ARG A 270 0.88 -6.88 -20.16
CA ARG A 270 1.57 -8.17 -20.18
C ARG A 270 3.09 -8.04 -20.05
N LYS A 271 3.67 -6.99 -20.65
CA LYS A 271 5.10 -6.72 -20.59
C LYS A 271 5.53 -6.07 -19.28
N ARG A 272 4.78 -5.08 -18.79
CA ARG A 272 5.18 -4.22 -17.66
C ARG A 272 4.02 -3.93 -16.70
N PRO A 273 3.45 -4.89 -15.97
CA PRO A 273 2.16 -4.69 -15.30
C PRO A 273 2.12 -3.51 -14.30
N LEU A 274 3.27 -3.17 -13.69
CA LEU A 274 3.40 -2.11 -12.68
C LEU A 274 3.01 -0.70 -13.18
N PHE A 275 3.09 -0.39 -14.48
CA PHE A 275 2.76 0.96 -14.94
C PHE A 275 1.30 1.33 -14.65
N MET A 276 0.42 0.33 -14.55
CA MET A 276 -0.98 0.53 -14.21
C MET A 276 -1.20 0.99 -12.77
N LEU A 277 -0.17 1.03 -11.92
CA LEU A 277 -0.23 1.63 -10.58
C LEU A 277 -0.10 3.16 -10.60
N THR A 278 0.43 3.77 -11.67
CA THR A 278 0.56 5.22 -11.85
C THR A 278 -0.81 5.92 -11.94
N SER A 279 -1.00 7.10 -11.36
CA SER A 279 -2.27 7.84 -11.45
C SER A 279 -2.67 8.16 -12.91
N ALA A 280 -3.97 8.25 -13.17
CA ALA A 280 -4.50 8.61 -14.49
C ALA A 280 -4.00 10.00 -14.94
N GLU A 281 -3.96 10.96 -14.01
CA GLU A 281 -3.42 12.30 -14.24
C GLU A 281 -1.95 12.28 -14.67
N LYS A 282 -1.10 11.49 -14.00
CA LYS A 282 0.32 11.41 -14.37
C LYS A 282 0.51 10.73 -15.73
N ILE A 283 -0.31 9.72 -16.05
CA ILE A 283 -0.32 9.11 -17.40
C ILE A 283 -0.65 10.19 -18.44
N ASP A 284 -1.70 10.97 -18.20
CA ASP A 284 -2.12 12.04 -19.11
C ASP A 284 -1.05 13.12 -19.30
N ASN A 285 -0.42 13.59 -18.21
CA ASN A 285 0.67 14.56 -18.27
C ASN A 285 1.87 14.05 -19.08
N ILE A 286 2.26 12.79 -18.91
CA ILE A 286 3.35 12.18 -19.67
C ILE A 286 2.97 12.04 -21.15
N MET A 287 1.74 11.61 -21.45
CA MET A 287 1.27 11.49 -22.83
C MET A 287 1.19 12.85 -23.52
N ARG A 288 0.71 13.89 -22.84
CA ARG A 288 0.66 15.27 -23.35
C ARG A 288 2.04 15.78 -23.73
N PHE A 289 3.02 15.59 -22.84
CA PHE A 289 4.41 15.93 -23.14
C PHE A 289 4.94 15.14 -24.35
N TRP A 290 4.75 13.82 -24.35
CA TRP A 290 5.26 12.94 -25.41
C TRP A 290 4.66 13.21 -26.79
N VAL A 291 3.34 13.37 -26.86
CA VAL A 291 2.61 13.49 -28.13
C VAL A 291 2.53 14.95 -28.58
N ASN A 292 2.11 15.87 -27.70
CA ASN A 292 1.84 17.24 -28.11
C ASN A 292 3.11 18.09 -28.16
N GLU A 293 4.00 17.96 -27.18
CA GLU A 293 5.22 18.79 -27.13
C GLU A 293 6.35 18.23 -28.00
N LEU A 294 6.53 16.90 -28.03
CA LEU A 294 7.59 16.26 -28.81
C LEU A 294 7.14 15.80 -30.21
N GLY A 295 5.84 15.68 -30.46
CA GLY A 295 5.32 15.15 -31.72
C GLY A 295 5.59 13.65 -31.91
N TRP A 296 5.90 12.91 -30.83
CA TRP A 296 6.26 11.49 -30.93
C TRP A 296 5.02 10.59 -30.85
N ASN A 297 5.07 9.46 -31.56
CA ASN A 297 3.95 8.53 -31.63
C ASN A 297 3.73 7.84 -30.26
N SER A 298 2.50 7.90 -29.74
CA SER A 298 2.13 7.30 -28.44
C SER A 298 2.31 5.78 -28.42
N SER A 299 2.17 5.09 -29.57
CA SER A 299 2.33 3.64 -29.67
C SER A 299 3.77 3.17 -29.39
N ALA A 300 4.77 4.06 -29.51
CA ALA A 300 6.16 3.76 -29.14
C ALA A 300 6.31 3.42 -27.64
N LEU A 301 5.37 3.86 -26.82
CA LEU A 301 5.36 3.61 -25.37
C LEU A 301 4.77 2.25 -24.99
N VAL A 302 4.07 1.54 -25.89
CA VAL A 302 3.46 0.22 -25.60
C VAL A 302 4.53 -0.79 -25.14
N LYS A 303 5.68 -0.81 -25.82
CA LYS A 303 6.79 -1.72 -25.47
C LYS A 303 7.57 -1.26 -24.22
N ARG A 304 7.43 0.01 -23.81
CA ARG A 304 8.19 0.66 -22.73
C ARG A 304 7.28 1.44 -21.78
N ALA A 305 6.17 0.82 -21.39
CA ALA A 305 5.18 1.44 -20.51
C ALA A 305 5.73 1.73 -19.09
N ASP A 306 6.92 1.21 -18.74
CA ASP A 306 7.65 1.60 -17.53
C ASP A 306 7.97 3.10 -17.47
N ILE A 307 7.94 3.81 -18.61
CA ILE A 307 8.08 5.28 -18.65
C ILE A 307 7.06 5.99 -17.74
N PHE A 308 5.84 5.47 -17.61
CA PHE A 308 4.79 6.09 -16.77
C PHE A 308 5.13 6.02 -15.28
N SER A 309 6.11 5.21 -14.88
CA SER A 309 6.59 5.15 -13.49
C SER A 309 7.69 6.18 -13.21
N TYR A 310 8.33 6.77 -14.23
CA TYR A 310 9.39 7.77 -14.04
C TYR A 310 8.85 9.16 -13.71
N SER A 311 9.70 10.03 -13.15
CA SER A 311 9.35 11.44 -12.97
C SER A 311 9.38 12.14 -14.33
N LEU A 312 8.31 12.89 -14.60
CA LEU A 312 8.22 13.69 -15.83
C LEU A 312 9.31 14.75 -15.83
N GLU A 313 9.48 15.44 -14.72
CA GLU A 313 10.35 16.60 -14.52
C GLU A 313 11.81 16.21 -14.38
N ASN A 314 12.12 15.19 -13.57
CA ASN A 314 13.49 14.85 -13.18
C ASN A 314 14.11 13.75 -14.05
N ARG A 315 13.36 13.18 -14.99
CA ARG A 315 13.89 12.13 -15.87
C ARG A 315 13.40 12.24 -17.30
N ILE A 316 12.10 12.39 -17.51
CA ILE A 316 11.56 12.37 -18.89
C ILE A 316 11.95 13.65 -19.62
N ILE A 317 11.61 14.84 -19.12
CA ILE A 317 11.90 16.12 -19.78
C ILE A 317 13.40 16.31 -20.08
N PRO A 318 14.34 16.14 -19.13
CA PRO A 318 15.76 16.36 -19.39
C PRO A 318 16.31 15.44 -20.47
N ARG A 319 15.90 14.16 -20.45
CA ARG A 319 16.32 13.17 -21.44
C ARG A 319 15.67 13.40 -22.80
N ALA A 320 14.41 13.81 -22.82
CA ALA A 320 13.70 14.14 -24.05
C ALA A 320 14.36 15.33 -24.76
N CYS A 321 14.79 16.36 -24.04
CA CYS A 321 15.50 17.49 -24.66
C CYS A 321 16.79 17.07 -25.36
N VAL A 322 17.61 16.24 -24.71
CA VAL A 322 18.83 15.66 -25.31
C VAL A 322 18.49 14.83 -26.56
N VAL A 323 17.52 13.92 -26.45
CA VAL A 323 17.12 13.04 -27.56
C VAL A 323 16.55 13.85 -28.74
N SER A 324 15.69 14.84 -28.48
CA SER A 324 15.14 15.72 -29.52
C SER A 324 16.22 16.54 -30.22
N TYR A 325 17.21 17.03 -29.47
CA TYR A 325 18.36 17.71 -30.07
C TYR A 325 19.12 16.78 -31.01
N LEU A 326 19.49 15.57 -30.55
CA LEU A 326 20.20 14.58 -31.36
C LEU A 326 19.42 14.20 -32.63
N ILE A 327 18.10 14.05 -32.55
CA ILE A 327 17.24 13.80 -33.73
C ILE A 327 17.31 14.99 -34.69
N SER A 328 17.21 16.23 -34.19
CA SER A 328 17.24 17.44 -35.01
C SER A 328 18.55 17.63 -35.78
N GLN A 329 19.66 17.13 -35.22
CA GLN A 329 20.98 17.14 -35.87
C GLN A 329 21.22 15.94 -36.78
N GLY A 330 20.25 15.01 -36.87
CA GLY A 330 20.38 13.78 -37.65
C GLY A 330 21.33 12.74 -37.05
N LEU A 331 21.76 12.93 -35.79
CA LEU A 331 22.72 12.08 -35.08
C LEU A 331 22.08 10.75 -34.61
N ILE A 332 20.76 10.74 -34.40
CA ILE A 332 19.99 9.53 -34.09
C ILE A 332 18.69 9.50 -34.91
N LYS A 333 18.19 8.28 -35.19
CA LYS A 333 16.95 8.08 -35.94
C LYS A 333 15.71 8.23 -35.04
N ASN A 334 14.66 8.85 -35.58
CA ASN A 334 13.32 8.87 -35.00
C ASN A 334 12.61 7.54 -35.31
N ASN A 335 12.75 6.53 -34.44
CA ASN A 335 12.14 5.21 -34.63
C ASN A 335 11.53 4.64 -33.32
N VAL A 336 11.04 3.40 -33.36
CA VAL A 336 10.36 2.75 -32.22
C VAL A 336 11.24 2.61 -30.97
N GLU A 337 12.56 2.75 -31.08
CA GLU A 337 13.51 2.65 -29.95
C GLU A 337 13.66 3.95 -29.16
N LEU A 338 12.94 5.02 -29.52
CA LEU A 338 12.99 6.32 -28.84
C LEU A 338 12.66 6.26 -27.35
N SER A 339 11.97 5.23 -26.87
CA SER A 339 11.66 5.06 -25.45
C SER A 339 12.81 4.45 -24.62
N THR A 340 13.86 3.91 -25.27
CA THR A 340 15.02 3.30 -24.61
C THR A 340 15.84 4.25 -23.72
N PRO A 341 16.17 5.48 -24.14
CA PRO A 341 16.97 6.43 -23.34
C PRO A 341 16.33 6.74 -21.97
N PHE A 342 15.01 6.63 -21.86
CA PHE A 342 14.25 6.92 -20.63
C PHE A 342 14.36 5.80 -19.59
N GLY A 343 14.61 4.57 -20.05
CA GLY A 343 14.62 3.38 -19.20
C GLY A 343 15.99 2.97 -18.64
N VAL A 344 17.08 3.53 -19.18
CA VAL A 344 18.44 3.21 -18.73
C VAL A 344 18.80 4.00 -17.46
N LYS A 345 19.81 3.52 -16.72
CA LYS A 345 20.37 4.27 -15.58
C LYS A 345 20.99 5.60 -16.05
N GLU A 346 21.15 6.54 -15.13
CA GLU A 346 21.63 7.89 -15.47
C GLU A 346 23.04 7.87 -16.05
N GLU A 347 23.93 7.06 -15.49
CA GLU A 347 25.32 6.95 -15.93
C GLU A 347 25.38 6.44 -17.37
N VAL A 348 24.59 5.42 -17.67
CA VAL A 348 24.45 4.84 -19.02
C VAL A 348 23.81 5.83 -19.99
N PHE A 349 22.86 6.64 -19.52
CA PHE A 349 22.25 7.68 -20.35
C PHE A 349 23.29 8.74 -20.75
N LEU A 350 24.03 9.28 -19.77
CA LEU A 350 25.04 10.29 -20.01
C LEU A 350 26.17 9.76 -20.90
N GLU A 351 26.63 8.54 -20.66
CA GLU A 351 27.66 7.91 -21.49
C GLU A 351 27.19 7.79 -22.96
N LYS A 352 26.00 7.21 -23.19
CA LYS A 352 25.53 6.87 -24.54
C LYS A 352 24.94 8.02 -25.33
N TYR A 353 24.31 8.99 -24.67
CA TYR A 353 23.55 10.06 -25.33
C TYR A 353 24.14 11.45 -25.11
N VAL A 354 25.20 11.58 -24.32
CA VAL A 354 25.90 12.87 -24.09
C VAL A 354 27.39 12.74 -24.40
N GLN A 355 28.10 11.80 -23.79
CA GLN A 355 29.55 11.71 -23.89
C GLN A 355 30.05 11.15 -25.23
N SER A 356 29.27 10.26 -25.84
CA SER A 356 29.55 9.62 -27.13
C SER A 356 29.60 10.61 -28.32
N PHE A 357 28.85 11.71 -28.22
CA PHE A 357 28.78 12.78 -29.22
C PHE A 357 29.83 13.85 -28.90
N LYS A 358 31.08 13.61 -29.30
CA LYS A 358 32.24 14.42 -28.87
C LYS A 358 32.11 15.91 -29.22
N GLU A 359 31.55 16.24 -30.38
CA GLU A 359 31.43 17.61 -30.87
C GLU A 359 30.31 18.37 -30.13
N GLU A 360 29.20 17.69 -29.83
CA GLU A 360 28.02 18.26 -29.20
C GLU A 360 28.01 18.13 -27.68
N ARG A 361 28.97 17.39 -27.09
CA ARG A 361 29.02 17.00 -25.68
C ARG A 361 28.73 18.14 -24.73
N HIS A 362 29.38 19.29 -24.92
CA HIS A 362 29.23 20.44 -24.02
C HIS A 362 27.80 20.99 -24.06
N ASN A 363 27.22 21.11 -25.26
CA ASN A 363 25.86 21.58 -25.46
C ASN A 363 24.83 20.60 -24.89
N LEU A 364 25.03 19.30 -25.14
CA LEU A 364 24.15 18.24 -24.62
C LEU A 364 24.16 18.17 -23.09
N LEU A 365 25.35 18.29 -22.49
CA LEU A 365 25.49 18.28 -21.03
C LEU A 365 24.83 19.52 -20.41
N LYS A 366 25.06 20.70 -20.99
CA LYS A 366 24.42 21.95 -20.58
C LYS A 366 22.89 21.85 -20.68
N LEU A 367 22.38 21.37 -21.82
CA LEU A 367 20.95 21.19 -22.05
C LEU A 367 20.31 20.24 -21.03
N TYR A 368 20.99 19.11 -20.73
CA TYR A 368 20.52 18.18 -19.71
C TYR A 368 20.49 18.83 -18.33
N GLN A 369 21.57 19.51 -17.94
CA GLN A 369 21.70 20.18 -16.64
C GLN A 369 20.68 21.31 -16.46
N GLU A 370 20.48 22.16 -17.46
CA GLU A 370 19.48 23.24 -17.41
C GLU A 370 18.07 22.71 -17.12
N LYS A 371 17.70 21.56 -17.68
CA LYS A 371 16.41 20.93 -17.44
C LYS A 371 16.34 20.21 -16.09
N MET A 372 17.45 19.69 -15.59
CA MET A 372 17.55 19.16 -14.23
C MET A 372 17.53 20.26 -13.16
N ASP A 373 18.13 21.42 -13.43
CA ASP A 373 18.28 22.55 -12.50
C ASP A 373 17.14 23.57 -12.59
N GLY A 374 16.27 23.53 -13.60
CA GLY A 374 15.06 24.37 -13.74
C GLY A 374 14.07 24.28 -12.56
N LYS A 375 14.38 23.45 -11.56
CA LYS A 375 13.73 23.31 -10.27
C LYS A 375 14.32 24.19 -9.15
N LYS A 376 15.63 24.46 -9.11
CA LYS A 376 16.23 25.25 -8.01
C LYS A 376 15.72 26.68 -7.95
N ILE A 377 15.31 27.24 -9.09
CA ILE A 377 14.78 28.60 -9.18
C ILE A 377 13.29 28.65 -8.79
N LYS A 378 12.53 27.56 -8.98
CA LYS A 378 11.09 27.51 -8.64
C LYS A 378 10.84 27.19 -7.16
N GLU A 379 11.69 26.39 -6.51
CA GLU A 379 11.57 26.12 -5.07
C GLU A 379 12.03 27.31 -4.19
N ASN A 380 12.91 28.19 -4.70
CA ASN A 380 13.35 29.41 -4.00
C ASN A 380 12.46 30.64 -4.25
N GLY A 381 11.51 30.57 -5.20
CA GLY A 381 10.64 31.69 -5.59
C GLY A 381 9.30 31.78 -4.84
N GLU A 382 8.94 30.77 -4.05
CA GLU A 382 7.70 30.75 -3.24
C GLU A 382 7.95 31.06 -1.75
N ALA A 383 9.20 31.33 -1.35
CA ALA A 383 9.57 31.76 0.00
C ALA A 383 9.77 33.28 0.09
N SER A 384 8.84 34.07 -0.44
CA SER A 384 8.74 35.48 -0.11
C SER A 384 7.37 36.01 -0.50
N VAL A 385 6.72 36.72 0.44
CA VAL A 385 5.35 37.29 0.42
C VAL A 385 4.34 36.27 0.97
N SER A 386 3.71 36.40 2.14
CA SER A 386 3.30 37.59 2.91
C SER A 386 3.01 37.24 4.38
N TYR A 387 3.24 38.25 5.24
CA TYR A 387 2.72 38.57 6.59
C TYR A 387 1.87 37.56 7.36
#